data_AF-A0AAV7VTT8-F1
#
_entry.id   AF-A0AAV7VTT8-F1
#
_cell.length_a   1.000
_cell.length_b   1.000
_cell.length_c   1.000
_cell.angle_alpha   90.00
_cell.angle_beta   90.00
_cell.angle_gamma   90.00
#
_symmetry.space_group_name_H-M   'P 1'
#
loop_
_entity.id
_entity.type
_entity.pdbx_description
1 polymer ?
#
loop_
_entity_poly.entity_id
_entity_poly.type
_entity_poly.pdbx_seq_one_letter_code
_entity_poly.pdbx_strand_id
1 'polypeptide(L)'
;MSPWNRAGSGRRGAVPRSRGPGYGSRHQGVQDPGAGFAHQVRRVPIRNGAGEAAAGDSRLAQLEQQVVGGEHAMDKDLKAKHKHRKMYADERKRELREALKIREEENWDHILLNIEESSDEGLQASRHLLKQMRRRLVAAEVENNDLQIEFEHERDDYLSTIRKLQQESQFFQQVVEQIQRLIPLACNYSNLDNIIQDSFYDEDSGYWNIPEIVLDAEEKSYAL
;
A
#
# COMPACT_ATOMS: atom_id res chain seq x y z
N MET A 1 34.76 49.76 -38.36
CA MET A 1 35.21 49.42 -39.72
C MET A 1 35.11 47.91 -39.93
N SER A 2 34.59 47.46 -41.08
CA SER A 2 34.75 46.08 -41.60
C SER A 2 35.94 46.07 -42.59
N PRO A 3 36.42 44.95 -43.21
CA PRO A 3 35.63 44.19 -44.20
C PRO A 3 35.98 42.68 -44.49
N TRP A 4 35.16 42.06 -45.35
CA TRP A 4 35.27 40.73 -46.04
C TRP A 4 35.08 39.44 -45.19
N ASN A 5 34.24 38.43 -45.54
CA ASN A 5 33.95 37.67 -46.79
C ASN A 5 35.06 36.66 -47.16
N ARG A 6 34.86 35.43 -47.68
CA ARG A 6 33.69 34.51 -47.95
C ARG A 6 34.28 33.10 -48.30
N ALA A 7 33.61 31.96 -48.54
CA ALA A 7 32.22 31.45 -48.56
C ALA A 7 32.25 29.89 -48.45
N GLY A 8 31.10 29.18 -48.38
CA GLY A 8 31.07 27.71 -48.61
C GLY A 8 29.79 26.95 -48.20
N SER A 9 29.29 26.11 -49.11
CA SER A 9 28.18 25.13 -48.98
C SER A 9 28.47 23.96 -48.01
N GLY A 10 27.51 23.16 -47.52
CA GLY A 10 26.04 23.15 -47.71
C GLY A 10 25.38 21.83 -47.24
N ARG A 11 24.10 21.60 -47.61
CA ARG A 11 23.22 20.45 -47.25
C ARG A 11 22.82 20.33 -45.76
N ARG A 12 21.55 20.61 -45.47
CA ARG A 12 20.86 20.16 -44.23
C ARG A 12 20.30 18.76 -44.46
N GLY A 13 20.54 17.83 -43.55
CA GLY A 13 19.83 16.54 -43.50
C GLY A 13 18.46 16.71 -42.85
N ALA A 14 17.41 16.14 -43.44
CA ALA A 14 16.05 16.16 -42.88
C ALA A 14 15.65 14.75 -42.44
N VAL A 15 15.13 14.61 -41.22
CA VAL A 15 14.65 13.34 -40.67
C VAL A 15 13.19 13.11 -41.11
N PRO A 16 12.84 11.95 -41.71
CA PRO A 16 11.47 11.69 -42.15
C PRO A 16 10.55 11.37 -40.95
N ARG A 17 9.38 12.01 -40.90
CA ARG A 17 8.26 11.56 -40.05
C ARG A 17 7.45 10.50 -40.78
N SER A 18 7.32 9.32 -40.19
CA SER A 18 6.34 8.32 -40.62
C SER A 18 4.91 8.82 -40.42
N ARG A 19 4.01 8.49 -41.37
CA ARG A 19 2.56 8.70 -41.26
C ARG A 19 1.89 7.33 -41.17
N GLY A 20 0.98 7.13 -40.21
CA GLY A 20 0.12 5.95 -40.17
C GLY A 20 -0.95 6.01 -41.28
N PRO A 21 -1.45 4.85 -41.76
CA PRO A 21 -2.50 4.80 -42.77
C PRO A 21 -3.87 5.10 -42.17
N GLY A 22 -4.60 6.06 -42.76
CA GLY A 22 -6.03 6.26 -42.48
C GLY A 22 -6.89 5.40 -43.42
N TYR A 23 -7.83 4.64 -42.88
CA TYR A 23 -8.80 3.88 -43.67
C TYR A 23 -10.03 4.76 -43.98
N GLY A 24 -10.35 4.88 -45.26
CA GLY A 24 -11.35 5.83 -45.76
C GLY A 24 -12.79 5.29 -45.81
N SER A 25 -13.77 6.17 -45.63
CA SER A 25 -15.19 5.86 -45.83
C SER A 25 -15.52 5.59 -47.30
N ARG A 26 -16.42 4.64 -47.56
CA ARG A 26 -17.12 4.49 -48.85
C ARG A 26 -18.60 4.24 -48.59
N HIS A 27 -19.46 5.07 -49.18
CA HIS A 27 -20.91 4.90 -49.19
C HIS A 27 -21.38 4.18 -50.47
N GLN A 28 -22.68 3.85 -50.50
CA GLN A 28 -23.42 3.12 -51.54
C GLN A 28 -23.14 1.60 -51.58
N GLY A 29 -24.15 0.71 -51.56
CA GLY A 29 -25.58 0.92 -51.31
C GLY A 29 -26.45 -0.19 -51.89
N VAL A 30 -27.36 -0.76 -51.09
CA VAL A 30 -28.41 -1.73 -51.49
C VAL A 30 -29.68 -1.42 -50.70
N GLN A 31 -30.85 -1.79 -51.22
CA GLN A 31 -32.18 -1.42 -50.71
C GLN A 31 -32.84 -2.54 -49.88
N ASP A 32 -33.74 -2.13 -48.97
CA ASP A 32 -34.77 -2.92 -48.28
C ASP A 32 -35.68 -3.72 -49.25
N PRO A 33 -36.46 -4.76 -48.83
CA PRO A 33 -37.15 -4.84 -47.52
C PRO A 33 -37.34 -6.22 -46.85
N GLY A 34 -37.81 -6.23 -45.59
CA GLY A 34 -38.44 -7.43 -45.00
C GLY A 34 -38.81 -7.37 -43.49
N ALA A 35 -40.10 -7.63 -43.18
CA ALA A 35 -40.67 -8.12 -41.92
C ALA A 35 -39.99 -7.75 -40.57
N GLY A 36 -40.56 -6.76 -39.86
CA GLY A 36 -40.03 -6.28 -38.58
C GLY A 36 -40.37 -7.13 -37.34
N PHE A 37 -39.68 -6.84 -36.23
CA PHE A 37 -39.99 -7.28 -34.87
C PHE A 37 -39.88 -6.10 -33.89
N ALA A 38 -40.96 -5.71 -33.24
CA ALA A 38 -40.98 -4.62 -32.27
C ALA A 38 -40.53 -5.10 -30.87
N HIS A 39 -39.24 -4.96 -30.56
CA HIS A 39 -38.72 -5.27 -29.22
C HIS A 39 -39.03 -4.14 -28.22
N GLN A 40 -39.87 -4.44 -27.22
CA GLN A 40 -40.11 -3.53 -26.09
C GLN A 40 -38.89 -3.51 -25.16
N VAL A 41 -38.16 -2.40 -25.15
CA VAL A 41 -37.04 -2.19 -24.22
C VAL A 41 -37.58 -1.92 -22.82
N ARG A 42 -37.66 -2.96 -21.98
CA ARG A 42 -37.89 -2.80 -20.54
C ARG A 42 -36.71 -2.06 -19.90
N ARG A 43 -36.93 -0.84 -19.42
CA ARG A 43 -35.96 -0.14 -18.58
C ARG A 43 -35.88 -0.84 -17.22
N VAL A 44 -34.70 -1.36 -16.89
CA VAL A 44 -34.36 -1.78 -15.52
C VAL A 44 -34.02 -0.50 -14.72
N PRO A 45 -34.56 -0.31 -13.50
CA PRO A 45 -34.18 0.84 -12.67
C PRO A 45 -32.73 0.71 -12.20
N ILE A 46 -31.95 1.77 -12.35
CA ILE A 46 -30.60 1.84 -11.76
C ILE A 46 -30.74 1.93 -10.25
N ARG A 47 -30.07 1.03 -9.53
CA ARG A 47 -30.05 0.99 -8.06
C ARG A 47 -29.11 2.11 -7.58
N ASN A 48 -29.57 2.99 -6.71
CA ASN A 48 -28.77 4.12 -6.24
C ASN A 48 -27.64 3.64 -5.30
N GLY A 49 -26.39 3.66 -5.77
CA GLY A 49 -25.20 3.16 -5.06
C GLY A 49 -24.78 3.91 -3.78
N ALA A 50 -25.62 4.80 -3.25
CA ALA A 50 -25.33 5.57 -2.03
C ALA A 50 -25.21 4.70 -0.76
N GLY A 51 -25.88 3.54 -0.73
CA GLY A 51 -25.78 2.61 0.41
C GLY A 51 -24.51 1.76 0.42
N GLU A 52 -23.92 1.49 -0.74
CA GLU A 52 -22.74 0.61 -0.85
C GLU A 52 -21.44 1.36 -0.50
N ALA A 53 -21.36 2.67 -0.76
CA ALA A 53 -20.24 3.51 -0.32
C ALA A 53 -20.12 3.54 1.22
N ALA A 54 -21.21 3.89 1.93
CA ALA A 54 -21.20 3.96 3.40
C ALA A 54 -20.96 2.58 4.07
N ALA A 55 -21.40 1.48 3.44
CA ALA A 55 -21.06 0.14 3.88
C ALA A 55 -19.57 -0.20 3.65
N GLY A 56 -18.99 0.26 2.54
CA GLY A 56 -17.56 0.19 2.25
C GLY A 56 -16.74 0.94 3.29
N ASP A 57 -17.06 2.22 3.55
CA ASP A 57 -16.37 3.07 4.53
C ASP A 57 -16.44 2.46 5.94
N SER A 58 -17.63 1.99 6.36
CA SER A 58 -17.81 1.33 7.66
C SER A 58 -17.06 0.00 7.77
N ARG A 59 -16.90 -0.75 6.66
CA ARG A 59 -16.10 -1.98 6.61
C ARG A 59 -14.61 -1.68 6.61
N LEU A 60 -14.19 -0.59 5.97
CA LEU A 60 -12.80 -0.11 5.98
C LEU A 60 -12.39 0.28 7.41
N ALA A 61 -13.20 1.10 8.10
CA ALA A 61 -12.95 1.51 9.49
C ALA A 61 -12.89 0.32 10.46
N GLN A 62 -13.76 -0.69 10.30
CA GLN A 62 -13.68 -1.93 11.08
C GLN A 62 -12.38 -2.71 10.82
N LEU A 63 -11.94 -2.77 9.57
CA LEU A 63 -10.68 -3.43 9.22
C LEU A 63 -9.47 -2.65 9.75
N GLU A 64 -9.41 -1.33 9.56
CA GLU A 64 -8.36 -0.46 10.12
C GLU A 64 -8.22 -0.65 11.63
N GLN A 65 -9.34 -0.73 12.37
CA GLN A 65 -9.34 -0.98 13.80
C GLN A 65 -8.87 -2.40 14.20
N GLN A 66 -8.87 -3.37 13.26
CA GLN A 66 -8.31 -4.71 13.44
C GLN A 66 -6.84 -4.82 13.00
N VAL A 67 -6.41 -4.12 11.94
CA VAL A 67 -5.00 -4.21 11.47
C VAL A 67 -4.04 -3.35 12.30
N VAL A 68 -4.51 -2.29 12.95
CA VAL A 68 -3.66 -1.40 13.78
C VAL A 68 -3.37 -2.04 15.15
N GLY A 69 -2.51 -3.07 15.14
CA GLY A 69 -1.86 -3.63 16.33
C GLY A 69 -2.31 -5.02 16.79
N GLY A 70 -2.77 -5.89 15.87
CA GLY A 70 -3.28 -7.23 16.19
C GLY A 70 -2.30 -8.18 16.91
N GLU A 71 -2.86 -9.22 17.53
CA GLU A 71 -2.24 -10.35 18.26
C GLU A 71 -1.37 -9.96 19.47
N HIS A 72 -0.38 -9.10 19.30
CA HIS A 72 0.44 -8.56 20.40
C HIS A 72 -0.18 -7.30 21.04
N ALA A 73 -1.48 -7.09 20.81
CA ALA A 73 -2.27 -5.96 21.30
C ALA A 73 -2.28 -5.83 22.83
N MET A 74 -2.03 -6.92 23.58
CA MET A 74 -1.99 -6.93 25.05
C MET A 74 -0.59 -7.15 25.65
N ASP A 75 0.44 -7.46 24.85
CA ASP A 75 1.79 -7.69 25.38
C ASP A 75 2.39 -6.40 25.97
N LYS A 76 2.39 -6.34 27.29
CA LYS A 76 2.90 -5.22 28.10
C LYS A 76 4.42 -5.07 27.95
N ASP A 77 5.13 -6.15 27.68
CA ASP A 77 6.59 -6.20 27.62
C ASP A 77 7.11 -5.80 26.22
N LEU A 78 6.46 -6.26 25.15
CA LEU A 78 6.68 -5.71 23.79
C LEU A 78 6.29 -4.23 23.72
N LYS A 79 5.16 -3.83 24.33
CA LYS A 79 4.80 -2.41 24.45
C LYS A 79 5.83 -1.60 25.23
N ALA A 80 6.35 -2.11 26.35
CA ALA A 80 7.38 -1.43 27.12
C ALA A 80 8.69 -1.29 26.33
N LYS A 81 9.16 -2.37 25.68
CA LYS A 81 10.35 -2.38 24.82
C LYS A 81 10.20 -1.44 23.62
N HIS A 82 9.06 -1.45 22.94
CA HIS A 82 8.77 -0.52 21.84
C HIS A 82 8.71 0.94 22.34
N LYS A 83 7.99 1.20 23.45
CA LYS A 83 7.93 2.55 24.06
C LYS A 83 9.31 3.06 24.46
N HIS A 84 10.18 2.22 25.02
CA HIS A 84 11.53 2.63 25.40
C HIS A 84 12.42 2.92 24.18
N ARG A 85 12.39 2.06 23.14
CA ARG A 85 13.07 2.34 21.86
C ARG A 85 12.57 3.63 21.22
N LYS A 86 11.26 3.86 21.21
CA LYS A 86 10.65 5.09 20.69
C LYS A 86 11.05 6.33 21.51
N MET A 87 10.99 6.27 22.84
CA MET A 87 11.45 7.35 23.73
C MET A 87 12.92 7.72 23.43
N TYR A 88 13.82 6.74 23.34
CA TYR A 88 15.22 6.97 23.04
C TYR A 88 15.44 7.56 21.63
N ALA A 89 14.69 7.10 20.63
CA ALA A 89 14.73 7.67 19.28
C ALA A 89 14.17 9.11 19.24
N ASP A 90 13.05 9.37 19.91
CA ASP A 90 12.41 10.70 19.99
C ASP A 90 13.29 11.71 20.76
N GLU A 91 13.99 11.24 21.80
CA GLU A 91 14.95 12.00 22.62
C GLU A 91 16.21 12.32 21.81
N ARG A 92 16.85 11.33 21.18
CA ARG A 92 18.01 11.55 20.30
C ARG A 92 17.67 12.42 19.08
N LYS A 93 16.44 12.28 18.55
CA LYS A 93 15.90 13.17 17.52
C LYS A 93 15.60 14.57 18.06
N ARG A 94 15.38 14.75 19.37
CA ARG A 94 15.24 16.06 20.04
C ARG A 94 16.61 16.72 20.20
N GLU A 95 17.59 16.02 20.77
CA GLU A 95 19.00 16.45 20.87
C GLU A 95 19.53 16.95 19.52
N LEU A 96 19.33 16.16 18.46
CA LEU A 96 19.75 16.52 17.10
C LEU A 96 19.02 17.76 16.57
N ARG A 97 17.72 17.95 16.86
CA ARG A 97 16.98 19.17 16.48
C ARG A 97 17.45 20.39 17.26
N GLU A 98 17.74 20.25 18.55
CA GLU A 98 18.22 21.34 19.39
C GLU A 98 19.63 21.77 18.98
N ALA A 99 20.54 20.83 18.72
CA ALA A 99 21.87 21.10 18.17
C ALA A 99 21.83 21.72 16.76
N LEU A 100 20.89 21.28 15.90
CA LEU A 100 20.67 21.90 14.59
C LEU A 100 20.14 23.33 14.70
N LYS A 101 19.22 23.59 15.64
CA LYS A 101 18.61 24.91 15.88
C LYS A 101 19.64 25.91 16.39
N ILE A 102 20.42 25.55 17.42
CA ILE A 102 21.51 26.40 17.94
C ILE A 102 22.48 26.77 16.82
N ARG A 103 22.94 25.78 16.04
CA ARG A 103 23.85 25.99 14.91
C ARG A 103 23.24 26.81 13.75
N GLU A 104 21.92 26.93 13.67
CA GLU A 104 21.26 27.79 12.69
C GLU A 104 21.11 29.22 13.20
N GLU A 105 20.77 29.41 14.48
CA GLU A 105 20.69 30.72 15.13
C GLU A 105 22.08 31.39 15.17
N GLU A 106 23.12 30.71 15.66
CA GLU A 106 24.52 31.18 15.62
C GLU A 106 24.99 31.57 14.21
N ASN A 107 24.56 30.81 13.19
CA ASN A 107 24.90 31.04 11.80
C ASN A 107 24.15 32.26 11.21
N TRP A 108 22.91 32.52 11.63
CA TRP A 108 22.17 33.71 11.19
C TRP A 108 22.74 34.99 11.80
N ASP A 109 23.05 34.99 13.10
CA ASP A 109 23.65 36.15 13.77
C ASP A 109 25.02 36.51 13.16
N HIS A 110 25.87 35.51 12.90
CA HIS A 110 27.15 35.70 12.20
C HIS A 110 27.00 36.21 10.76
N ILE A 111 25.92 35.85 10.05
CA ILE A 111 25.64 36.42 8.72
C ILE A 111 25.16 37.87 8.83
N LEU A 112 24.35 38.19 9.84
CA LEU A 112 23.81 39.53 10.03
C LEU A 112 24.91 40.54 10.38
N LEU A 113 25.78 40.20 11.32
CA LEU A 113 26.96 41.00 11.71
C LEU A 113 27.89 41.26 10.51
N ASN A 114 28.20 40.23 9.72
CA ASN A 114 29.10 40.36 8.57
C ASN A 114 28.48 41.12 7.38
N ILE A 115 27.16 41.34 7.34
CA ILE A 115 26.50 42.24 6.38
C ILE A 115 26.73 43.72 6.77
N GLU A 116 26.83 44.03 8.07
CA GLU A 116 26.99 45.40 8.56
C GLU A 116 28.44 45.91 8.45
N GLU A 117 29.45 45.03 8.56
CA GLU A 117 30.85 45.42 8.36
C GLU A 117 31.26 45.49 6.87
N SER A 118 30.77 44.59 6.00
CA SER A 118 31.11 44.60 4.57
C SER A 118 30.07 43.90 3.69
N SER A 119 29.49 44.64 2.75
CA SER A 119 28.45 44.14 1.84
C SER A 119 28.89 42.93 0.99
N ASP A 120 30.18 42.83 0.63
CA ASP A 120 30.72 41.70 -0.14
C ASP A 120 31.00 40.47 0.74
N GLU A 121 31.22 40.65 2.04
CA GLU A 121 31.46 39.56 2.99
C GLU A 121 30.13 38.95 3.45
N GLY A 122 29.12 39.78 3.73
CA GLY A 122 27.73 39.35 3.89
C GLY A 122 27.19 38.58 2.68
N LEU A 123 27.49 39.03 1.45
CA LEU A 123 27.16 38.30 0.22
C LEU A 123 27.87 36.93 0.13
N GLN A 124 29.12 36.83 0.58
CA GLN A 124 29.85 35.56 0.62
C GLN A 124 29.31 34.61 1.70
N ALA A 125 28.98 35.11 2.89
CA ALA A 125 28.41 34.35 3.98
C ALA A 125 27.01 33.79 3.61
N SER A 126 26.16 34.61 2.99
CA SER A 126 24.87 34.19 2.44
C SER A 126 25.01 33.12 1.34
N ARG A 127 25.97 33.28 0.42
CA ARG A 127 26.31 32.24 -0.58
C ARG A 127 26.80 30.93 0.06
N HIS A 128 27.55 31.00 1.15
CA HIS A 128 27.97 29.82 1.91
C HIS A 128 26.78 29.10 2.54
N LEU A 129 25.88 29.84 3.22
CA LEU A 129 24.67 29.27 3.81
C LEU A 129 23.77 28.61 2.75
N LEU A 130 23.53 29.27 1.62
CA LEU A 130 22.75 28.70 0.51
C LEU A 130 23.38 27.39 -0.01
N LYS A 131 24.70 27.30 -0.06
CA LYS A 131 25.42 26.07 -0.44
C LYS A 131 25.29 24.97 0.61
N GLN A 132 25.29 25.32 1.91
CA GLN A 132 25.04 24.39 3.02
C GLN A 132 23.60 23.88 3.02
N MET A 133 22.60 24.76 2.88
CA MET A 133 21.20 24.37 2.88
C MET A 133 20.83 23.53 1.66
N ARG A 134 21.36 23.83 0.46
CA ARG A 134 21.19 22.96 -0.72
C ARG A 134 21.76 21.56 -0.52
N ARG A 135 22.90 21.42 0.18
CA ARG A 135 23.47 20.10 0.52
C ARG A 135 22.59 19.31 1.47
N ARG A 136 22.04 19.96 2.51
CA ARG A 136 21.10 19.36 3.46
C ARG A 136 19.79 18.96 2.77
N LEU A 137 19.27 19.81 1.89
CA LEU A 137 18.06 19.53 1.11
C LEU A 137 18.25 18.29 0.23
N VAL A 138 19.33 18.22 -0.56
CA VAL A 138 19.61 17.03 -1.39
C VAL A 138 19.86 15.78 -0.55
N ALA A 139 20.51 15.89 0.61
CA ALA A 139 20.68 14.76 1.53
C ALA A 139 19.32 14.25 2.09
N ALA A 140 18.41 15.16 2.45
CA ALA A 140 17.08 14.82 2.92
C ALA A 140 16.14 14.30 1.81
N GLU A 141 16.32 14.76 0.56
CA GLU A 141 15.63 14.21 -0.61
C GLU A 141 16.07 12.75 -0.88
N VAL A 142 17.37 12.46 -0.76
CA VAL A 142 17.90 11.08 -0.86
C VAL A 142 17.41 10.23 0.31
N GLU A 143 17.53 10.69 1.56
CA GLU A 143 17.02 9.97 2.74
C GLU A 143 15.51 9.68 2.63
N ASN A 144 14.73 10.61 2.07
CA ASN A 144 13.29 10.38 1.86
C ASN A 144 12.99 9.37 0.75
N ASN A 145 13.75 9.40 -0.35
CA ASN A 145 13.66 8.41 -1.42
C ASN A 145 14.05 7.01 -0.93
N ASP A 146 15.12 6.90 -0.16
CA ASP A 146 15.62 5.62 0.35
C ASP A 146 14.64 5.01 1.34
N LEU A 147 14.07 5.80 2.26
CA LEU A 147 12.99 5.39 3.16
C LEU A 147 11.69 5.01 2.42
N GLN A 148 11.39 5.64 1.27
CA GLN A 148 10.26 5.24 0.42
C GLN A 148 10.52 3.86 -0.19
N ILE A 149 11.71 3.61 -0.74
CA ILE A 149 12.11 2.33 -1.32
C ILE A 149 12.11 1.21 -0.25
N GLU A 150 12.60 1.47 0.95
CA GLU A 150 12.52 0.53 2.08
C GLU A 150 11.06 0.18 2.42
N PHE A 151 10.18 1.19 2.53
CA PHE A 151 8.76 0.97 2.79
C PHE A 151 8.03 0.20 1.66
N GLU A 152 8.38 0.43 0.39
CA GLU A 152 7.82 -0.32 -0.73
C GLU A 152 8.27 -1.78 -0.73
N HIS A 153 9.52 -2.07 -0.37
CA HIS A 153 10.01 -3.44 -0.20
C HIS A 153 9.32 -4.15 0.98
N GLU A 154 9.25 -3.53 2.16
CA GLU A 154 8.54 -4.11 3.31
C GLU A 154 7.08 -4.42 2.98
N ARG A 155 6.38 -3.47 2.33
CA ARG A 155 5.00 -3.66 1.84
C ARG A 155 4.88 -4.89 0.94
N ASP A 156 5.78 -5.04 -0.03
CA ASP A 156 5.71 -6.12 -1.00
C ASP A 156 6.07 -7.49 -0.38
N ASP A 157 6.97 -7.52 0.61
CA ASP A 157 7.27 -8.70 1.43
C ASP A 157 6.07 -9.10 2.32
N TYR A 158 5.40 -8.15 2.98
CA TYR A 158 4.16 -8.40 3.71
C TYR A 158 3.05 -8.93 2.78
N LEU A 159 2.89 -8.34 1.59
CA LEU A 159 1.94 -8.83 0.59
C LEU A 159 2.31 -10.23 0.06
N SER A 160 3.60 -10.56 -0.06
CA SER A 160 4.04 -11.92 -0.42
C SER A 160 3.66 -12.94 0.68
N THR A 161 3.85 -12.55 1.95
CA THR A 161 3.52 -13.36 3.13
C THR A 161 2.01 -13.60 3.22
N ILE A 162 1.19 -12.56 3.05
CA ILE A 162 -0.27 -12.67 3.03
C ILE A 162 -0.75 -13.62 1.92
N ARG A 163 -0.21 -13.50 0.70
CA ARG A 163 -0.55 -14.39 -0.43
C ARG A 163 -0.19 -15.86 -0.13
N LYS A 164 0.97 -16.10 0.50
CA LYS A 164 1.40 -17.45 0.91
C LYS A 164 0.50 -18.04 1.98
N LEU A 165 0.17 -17.28 3.02
CA LEU A 165 -0.75 -17.71 4.08
C LEU A 165 -2.16 -17.97 3.54
N GLN A 166 -2.64 -17.17 2.57
CA GLN A 166 -3.90 -17.43 1.86
C GLN A 166 -3.85 -18.74 1.06
N GLN A 167 -2.75 -19.03 0.36
CA GLN A 167 -2.57 -20.29 -0.37
C GLN A 167 -2.51 -21.50 0.58
N GLU A 168 -1.81 -21.38 1.70
CA GLU A 168 -1.73 -22.42 2.74
C GLU A 168 -3.11 -22.66 3.39
N SER A 169 -3.85 -21.60 3.71
CA SER A 169 -5.23 -21.68 4.22
C SER A 169 -6.17 -22.37 3.22
N GLN A 170 -6.09 -22.05 1.93
CA GLN A 170 -6.90 -22.70 0.88
C GLN A 170 -6.56 -24.18 0.73
N PHE A 171 -5.28 -24.54 0.83
CA PHE A 171 -4.84 -25.94 0.83
C PHE A 171 -5.39 -26.71 2.03
N PHE A 172 -5.31 -26.16 3.25
CA PHE A 172 -5.87 -26.81 4.42
C PHE A 172 -7.40 -26.95 4.35
N GLN A 173 -8.12 -25.95 3.83
CA GLN A 173 -9.57 -26.06 3.57
C GLN A 173 -9.89 -27.23 2.62
N GLN A 174 -9.20 -27.32 1.47
CA GLN A 174 -9.41 -28.40 0.51
C GLN A 174 -9.09 -29.79 1.08
N VAL A 175 -8.04 -29.91 1.89
CA VAL A 175 -7.66 -31.16 2.57
C VAL A 175 -8.73 -31.56 3.59
N VAL A 176 -9.21 -30.61 4.41
CA VAL A 176 -10.26 -30.85 5.41
C VAL A 176 -11.58 -31.23 4.73
N GLU A 177 -11.95 -30.59 3.61
CA GLU A 177 -13.12 -30.98 2.80
C GLU A 177 -13.04 -32.42 2.25
N GLN A 178 -11.84 -32.93 1.92
CA GLN A 178 -11.69 -34.32 1.52
C GLN A 178 -11.77 -35.28 2.72
N ILE A 179 -11.17 -34.90 3.85
CA ILE A 179 -11.16 -35.72 5.08
C ILE A 179 -12.56 -35.81 5.69
N GLN A 180 -13.35 -34.72 5.71
CA GLN A 180 -14.71 -34.67 6.24
C GLN A 180 -15.60 -35.76 5.62
N ARG A 181 -15.44 -36.03 4.32
CA ARG A 181 -16.19 -37.07 3.57
C ARG A 181 -15.88 -38.50 4.00
N LEU A 182 -14.84 -38.69 4.81
CA LEU A 182 -14.42 -39.97 5.39
C LEU A 182 -14.80 -40.11 6.87
N ILE A 183 -15.32 -39.05 7.50
CA ILE A 183 -15.75 -39.07 8.91
C ILE A 183 -17.12 -39.75 9.01
N PRO A 184 -17.33 -40.70 9.95
CA PRO A 184 -18.64 -41.31 10.18
C PRO A 184 -19.73 -40.28 10.50
N LEU A 185 -20.95 -40.48 10.01
CA LEU A 185 -22.07 -39.56 10.26
C LEU A 185 -22.53 -39.54 11.73
N ALA A 186 -22.21 -40.57 12.51
CA ALA A 186 -22.47 -40.69 13.96
C ALA A 186 -21.48 -39.88 14.84
N CYS A 187 -20.85 -38.86 14.27
CA CYS A 187 -19.82 -38.02 14.89
C CYS A 187 -20.14 -36.55 14.67
N ASN A 188 -20.01 -35.72 15.71
CA ASN A 188 -20.22 -34.27 15.60
C ASN A 188 -19.28 -33.59 14.57
N TYR A 189 -18.09 -34.15 14.34
CA TYR A 189 -17.14 -33.66 13.33
C TYR A 189 -17.57 -33.94 11.87
N SER A 190 -18.67 -34.67 11.63
CA SER A 190 -19.20 -34.89 10.27
C SER A 190 -19.71 -33.62 9.61
N ASN A 191 -20.09 -32.59 10.38
CA ASN A 191 -20.49 -31.28 9.86
C ASN A 191 -19.58 -30.14 10.37
N LEU A 192 -18.68 -29.67 9.52
CA LEU A 192 -17.79 -28.53 9.82
C LEU A 192 -18.55 -27.24 10.16
N ASP A 193 -19.74 -26.99 9.58
CA ASP A 193 -20.50 -25.77 9.85
C ASP A 193 -20.94 -25.68 11.32
N ASN A 194 -21.26 -26.81 11.95
CA ASN A 194 -21.57 -26.87 13.38
C ASN A 194 -20.32 -26.58 14.21
N ILE A 195 -19.20 -27.22 13.88
CA ILE A 195 -17.91 -26.99 14.56
C ILE A 195 -17.53 -25.52 14.51
N ILE A 196 -17.69 -24.86 13.35
CA ILE A 196 -17.36 -23.43 13.17
C ILE A 196 -18.29 -22.51 13.97
N GLN A 197 -19.56 -22.89 14.17
CA GLN A 197 -20.51 -22.12 15.01
C GLN A 197 -20.24 -22.29 16.50
N ASP A 198 -19.84 -23.49 16.94
CA ASP A 198 -19.56 -23.80 18.34
C ASP A 198 -18.10 -23.46 18.76
N SER A 199 -17.21 -23.17 17.79
CA SER A 199 -15.81 -22.78 18.04
C SER A 199 -15.65 -21.27 18.20
N PHE A 200 -14.72 -20.86 19.06
CA PHE A 200 -14.33 -19.45 19.20
C PHE A 200 -12.82 -19.30 19.37
N TYR A 201 -12.27 -18.19 18.91
CA TYR A 201 -10.87 -17.82 19.16
C TYR A 201 -10.74 -17.20 20.55
N ASP A 202 -9.73 -17.64 21.29
CA ASP A 202 -9.42 -17.15 22.63
C ASP A 202 -8.12 -16.33 22.59
N GLU A 203 -8.25 -15.01 22.77
CA GLU A 203 -7.14 -14.06 22.74
C GLU A 203 -6.18 -14.22 23.94
N ASP A 204 -6.60 -14.81 25.07
CA ASP A 204 -5.75 -14.99 26.25
C ASP A 204 -4.82 -16.23 26.12
N SER A 205 -5.23 -17.26 25.37
CA SER A 205 -4.39 -18.43 25.07
C SER A 205 -3.75 -18.41 23.68
N GLY A 206 -4.32 -17.65 22.72
CA GLY A 206 -3.86 -17.57 21.33
C GLY A 206 -4.36 -18.71 20.43
N TYR A 207 -5.29 -19.55 20.91
CA TYR A 207 -5.78 -20.74 20.20
C TYR A 207 -7.29 -20.67 19.91
N TRP A 208 -7.75 -21.50 18.97
CA TRP A 208 -9.17 -21.78 18.79
C TRP A 208 -9.62 -22.82 19.82
N ASN A 209 -10.61 -22.47 20.63
CA ASN A 209 -11.38 -23.45 21.38
C ASN A 209 -12.35 -24.13 20.41
N ILE A 210 -12.16 -25.44 20.22
CA ILE A 210 -12.92 -26.29 19.31
C ILE A 210 -13.63 -27.36 20.15
N PRO A 211 -14.92 -27.69 19.89
CA PRO A 211 -15.64 -28.72 20.62
C PRO A 211 -14.94 -30.09 20.62
N GLU A 212 -15.03 -30.84 21.72
CA GLU A 212 -14.50 -32.21 21.79
C GLU A 212 -15.22 -33.16 20.81
N ILE A 213 -14.54 -34.25 20.40
CA ILE A 213 -15.13 -35.27 19.53
C ILE A 213 -16.14 -36.10 20.33
N VAL A 214 -17.40 -36.09 19.87
CA VAL A 214 -18.50 -36.87 20.44
C VAL A 214 -19.01 -37.86 19.41
N LEU A 215 -19.00 -39.14 19.77
CA LEU A 215 -19.62 -40.23 19.02
C LEU A 215 -20.97 -40.59 19.64
N ASP A 216 -21.98 -40.77 18.78
CA ASP A 216 -23.32 -41.20 19.18
C ASP A 216 -23.30 -42.60 19.82
N ALA A 217 -24.30 -42.86 20.67
CA ALA A 217 -24.22 -43.97 21.62
C ALA A 217 -24.32 -45.38 20.99
N GLU A 218 -24.75 -45.51 19.74
CA GLU A 218 -24.97 -46.80 19.09
C GLU A 218 -23.66 -47.53 18.72
N GLU A 219 -22.60 -46.82 18.32
CA GLU A 219 -21.31 -47.47 18.03
C GLU A 219 -20.52 -47.85 19.29
N LYS A 220 -20.88 -47.29 20.47
CA LYS A 220 -20.23 -47.62 21.76
C LYS A 220 -20.47 -49.07 22.19
N SER A 221 -21.40 -49.81 21.56
CA SER A 221 -21.57 -51.25 21.77
C SER A 221 -20.65 -52.14 20.92
N TYR A 222 -19.89 -51.58 19.97
CA TYR A 222 -19.00 -52.33 19.06
C TYR A 222 -17.51 -52.02 19.24
N ALA A 223 -17.15 -51.22 20.25
CA ALA A 223 -15.78 -50.76 20.53
C ALA A 223 -15.22 -51.30 21.86
N LEU A 224 -15.46 -52.58 22.15
CA LEU A 224 -14.90 -53.36 23.27
C LEU A 224 -14.45 -54.75 22.79
#